data_AF-A0A6I9X352-F1
#
_entry.id   AF-A0A6I9X352-F1
#
_cell.length_a   1.000
_cell.length_b   1.000
_cell.length_c   1.000
_cell.angle_alpha   90.00
_cell.angle_beta   90.00
_cell.angle_gamma   90.00
#
_symmetry.space_group_name_H-M   'P 1'
#
loop_
_entity.id
_entity.type
_entity.pdbx_description
1 polymer ?
#
loop_
_entity_poly.entity_id
_entity_poly.type
_entity_poly.pdbx_seq_one_letter_code
_entity_poly.pdbx_strand_id
1 'polypeptide(L)'
;MIRYHGTPDSSVKEYLLLDYKVLMPLNLKQDTFCSLLWDLHFINENLKKLINVSGEKLKTLFKKIYDHTKFVEDCNIKIGDSSTSFELKNISQFVDAIPSCLQSLSKKIERITEEKHADFRNCTNIQSQIGQSLSVLQNLLLPINTSDWKLERKKPIFHKRTYWWLLLSAILVCLLISLWKKCQGSSSRAI
;
A
#
# COMPACT_ATOMS: atom_id res chain seq x y z
N MET A 1 5.64 4.20 -30.20
CA MET A 1 5.01 5.50 -29.85
C MET A 1 4.13 5.27 -28.62
N ILE A 2 4.56 5.74 -27.45
CA ILE A 2 3.75 5.64 -26.22
C ILE A 2 2.70 6.74 -26.33
N ARG A 3 1.47 6.40 -26.72
CA ARG A 3 0.37 7.37 -26.85
C ARG A 3 -0.52 7.22 -25.62
N TYR A 4 -0.36 8.10 -24.64
CA TYR A 4 -1.20 8.10 -23.44
C TYR A 4 -2.52 8.81 -23.71
N HIS A 5 -3.63 8.08 -23.65
CA HIS A 5 -4.99 8.57 -23.93
C HIS A 5 -5.92 8.56 -22.69
N GLY A 6 -5.40 8.37 -21.48
CA GLY A 6 -6.23 8.20 -20.28
C GLY A 6 -6.38 9.46 -19.42
N THR A 7 -7.61 9.88 -19.14
CA THR A 7 -7.89 10.51 -17.84
C THR A 7 -7.82 9.43 -16.76
N PRO A 8 -7.39 9.74 -15.51
CA PRO A 8 -7.58 8.77 -14.44
C PRO A 8 -9.10 8.62 -14.31
N ASP A 9 -9.55 7.39 -14.44
CA ASP A 9 -10.97 7.08 -14.31
C ASP A 9 -11.42 7.59 -12.94
N SER A 10 -12.34 8.56 -12.89
CA SER A 10 -12.90 9.10 -11.64
C SER A 10 -13.43 7.99 -10.75
N SER A 11 -13.73 6.83 -11.36
CA SER A 11 -14.05 5.58 -10.72
C SER A 11 -13.06 5.16 -9.64
N VAL A 12 -11.74 5.38 -9.77
CA VAL A 12 -10.78 4.87 -8.78
C VAL A 12 -11.00 5.50 -7.42
N LYS A 13 -11.19 6.82 -7.36
CA LYS A 13 -11.35 7.56 -6.10
C LYS A 13 -12.62 7.19 -5.34
N GLU A 14 -13.66 6.73 -6.04
CA GLU A 14 -14.91 6.26 -5.43
C GLU A 14 -14.72 4.99 -4.58
N TYR A 15 -13.66 4.21 -4.82
CA TYR A 15 -13.35 2.98 -4.07
C TYR A 15 -12.21 3.18 -3.06
N LEU A 16 -11.70 4.40 -2.88
CA LEU A 16 -10.55 4.68 -2.02
C LEU A 16 -10.95 5.29 -0.68
N LEU A 17 -10.26 4.85 0.37
CA LEU A 17 -10.10 5.65 1.58
C LEU A 17 -9.09 6.76 1.25
N LEU A 18 -9.59 7.96 0.98
CA LEU A 18 -8.83 9.04 0.33
C LEU A 18 -7.58 9.51 1.09
N ASP A 19 -7.51 9.23 2.39
CA ASP A 19 -6.42 9.56 3.32
C ASP A 19 -5.43 8.41 3.55
N TYR A 20 -5.66 7.24 2.95
CA TYR A 20 -4.73 6.12 2.99
C TYR A 20 -3.33 6.56 2.54
N LYS A 21 -2.29 6.12 3.25
CA LYS A 21 -0.94 6.63 3.07
C LYS A 21 -0.13 5.79 2.08
N VAL A 22 0.50 6.46 1.13
CA VAL A 22 1.41 5.89 0.13
C VAL A 22 2.78 6.54 0.30
N LEU A 23 3.84 5.73 0.22
CA LEU A 23 5.21 6.20 0.40
C LEU A 23 5.77 6.72 -0.92
N MET A 24 6.12 8.01 -0.98
CA MET A 24 6.70 8.66 -2.16
C MET A 24 8.03 9.32 -1.81
N PRO A 25 8.96 9.45 -2.77
CA PRO A 25 10.24 10.09 -2.49
C PRO A 25 10.05 11.60 -2.30
N LEU A 26 10.77 12.17 -1.34
CA LEU A 26 10.68 13.59 -0.99
C LEU A 26 11.81 14.42 -1.62
N ASN A 27 13.02 13.87 -1.66
CA ASN A 27 14.23 14.60 -2.01
C ASN A 27 14.86 14.11 -3.32
N LEU A 28 14.07 13.71 -4.33
CA LEU A 28 14.64 13.39 -5.64
C LEU A 28 15.38 14.60 -6.21
N LYS A 29 16.52 14.35 -6.84
CA LYS A 29 17.22 15.38 -7.58
C LYS A 29 16.31 15.89 -8.70
N GLN A 30 16.13 17.21 -8.72
CA GLN A 30 15.47 17.91 -9.82
C GLN A 30 16.34 17.85 -11.08
N ASP A 31 16.30 16.71 -11.75
CA ASP A 31 16.96 16.47 -13.02
C ASP A 31 15.98 16.76 -14.15
N THR A 32 16.34 17.69 -15.05
CA THR A 32 15.47 18.11 -16.15
C THR A 32 15.20 17.01 -17.16
N PHE A 33 15.91 15.87 -17.11
CA PHE A 33 15.78 14.74 -18.01
C PHE A 33 15.19 13.49 -17.33
N CYS A 34 15.71 13.07 -16.17
CA CYS A 34 15.37 11.80 -15.51
C CYS A 34 14.24 11.89 -14.47
N SER A 35 13.98 13.06 -13.88
CA SER A 35 13.05 13.20 -12.73
C SER A 35 11.68 12.57 -12.98
N LEU A 36 11.04 12.87 -14.10
CA LEU A 36 9.73 12.30 -14.47
C LEU A 36 9.75 10.78 -14.60
N LEU A 37 10.86 10.20 -15.07
CA LEU A 37 11.00 8.75 -15.20
C LEU A 37 11.16 8.11 -13.81
N TRP A 38 11.90 8.76 -12.91
CA TRP A 38 12.03 8.31 -11.52
C TRP A 38 10.71 8.43 -10.76
N ASP A 39 9.97 9.54 -10.90
CA ASP A 39 8.63 9.66 -10.33
C ASP A 39 7.73 8.51 -10.79
N LEU A 40 7.77 8.21 -12.10
CA LEU A 40 6.99 7.12 -12.67
C LEU A 40 7.42 5.74 -12.15
N HIS A 41 8.72 5.53 -11.87
CA HIS A 41 9.22 4.34 -11.21
C HIS A 41 8.61 4.15 -9.82
N PHE A 42 8.61 5.19 -8.98
CA PHE A 42 7.96 5.10 -7.66
C PHE A 42 6.44 4.95 -7.74
N ILE A 43 5.80 5.55 -8.74
CA ILE A 43 4.38 5.33 -9.02
C ILE A 43 4.12 3.85 -9.36
N ASN A 44 4.88 3.28 -10.29
CA ASN A 44 4.75 1.88 -10.70
C ASN A 44 4.93 0.92 -9.50
N GLU A 45 5.95 1.13 -8.67
CA GLU A 45 6.21 0.31 -7.48
C GLU A 45 5.09 0.41 -6.43
N ASN A 46 4.52 1.60 -6.22
CA ASN A 46 3.36 1.75 -5.34
C ASN A 46 2.10 1.10 -5.92
N LEU A 47 1.87 1.18 -7.23
CA LEU A 47 0.75 0.49 -7.88
C LEU A 47 0.86 -1.03 -7.71
N LYS A 48 2.06 -1.63 -7.84
CA LYS A 48 2.27 -3.06 -7.55
C LYS A 48 1.85 -3.44 -6.13
N LYS A 49 2.26 -2.65 -5.14
CA LYS A 49 1.89 -2.86 -3.73
C LYS A 49 0.37 -2.76 -3.56
N LEU A 50 -0.23 -1.72 -4.12
CA LEU A 50 -1.68 -1.48 -4.05
C LEU A 50 -2.48 -2.62 -4.70
N ILE A 51 -2.06 -3.13 -5.87
CA ILE A 51 -2.67 -4.29 -6.54
C ILE A 51 -2.69 -5.51 -5.63
N ASN A 52 -1.62 -5.75 -4.87
CA ASN A 52 -1.48 -6.92 -4.01
C ASN A 52 -2.33 -6.87 -2.73
N VAL A 53 -2.69 -5.67 -2.26
CA VAL A 53 -3.46 -5.48 -1.01
C VAL A 53 -4.92 -5.09 -1.24
N SER A 54 -5.32 -4.88 -2.48
CA SER A 54 -6.66 -4.42 -2.84
C SER A 54 -7.64 -5.58 -3.06
N GLY A 55 -8.90 -5.36 -2.73
CA GLY A 55 -10.00 -6.23 -3.17
C GLY A 55 -10.18 -6.19 -4.69
N GLU A 56 -10.85 -7.20 -5.25
CA GLU A 56 -10.89 -7.50 -6.70
C GLU A 56 -11.26 -6.29 -7.59
N LYS A 57 -12.23 -5.48 -7.18
CA LYS A 57 -12.66 -4.30 -7.96
C LYS A 57 -11.55 -3.24 -8.03
N LEU A 58 -11.00 -2.85 -6.88
CA LEU A 58 -9.94 -1.84 -6.80
C LEU A 58 -8.63 -2.34 -7.41
N LYS A 59 -8.31 -3.62 -7.24
CA LYS A 59 -7.20 -4.31 -7.91
C LYS A 59 -7.28 -4.20 -9.43
N THR A 60 -8.48 -4.41 -10.00
CA THR A 60 -8.70 -4.27 -11.44
C THR A 60 -8.46 -2.84 -11.92
N LEU A 61 -8.91 -1.85 -11.14
CA LEU A 61 -8.69 -0.43 -11.45
C LEU A 61 -7.20 -0.06 -11.39
N PHE A 62 -6.49 -0.47 -10.35
CA PHE A 62 -5.05 -0.24 -10.25
C PHE A 62 -4.26 -0.95 -11.33
N LYS A 63 -4.67 -2.16 -11.75
CA LYS A 63 -4.01 -2.88 -12.85
C LYS A 63 -4.08 -2.11 -14.17
N LYS A 64 -5.23 -1.51 -14.50
CA LYS A 64 -5.37 -0.66 -15.69
C LYS A 64 -4.38 0.51 -15.67
N ILE A 65 -4.24 1.18 -14.53
CA ILE A 65 -3.26 2.28 -14.37
C ILE A 65 -1.83 1.74 -14.48
N TYR A 66 -1.55 0.64 -13.79
CA TYR A 66 -0.25 -0.02 -13.79
C TYR A 66 0.22 -0.38 -15.20
N ASP A 67 -0.65 -0.90 -16.05
CA ASP A 67 -0.31 -1.27 -17.44
C ASP A 67 0.23 -0.08 -18.25
N HIS A 68 -0.21 1.15 -17.96
CA HIS A 68 0.34 2.37 -18.57
C HIS A 68 1.73 2.77 -18.05
N THR A 69 2.13 2.25 -16.90
CA THR A 69 3.43 2.54 -16.25
C THR A 69 4.44 1.41 -16.40
N LYS A 70 4.00 0.22 -16.84
CA LYS A 70 4.76 -1.02 -16.81
C LYS A 70 6.10 -0.96 -17.56
N PHE A 71 6.16 -0.18 -18.65
CA PHE A 71 7.38 -0.03 -19.46
C PHE A 71 8.58 0.48 -18.66
N VAL A 72 8.36 1.18 -17.53
CA VAL A 72 9.44 1.69 -16.68
C VAL A 72 10.25 0.57 -16.02
N GLU A 73 9.66 -0.62 -15.90
CA GLU A 73 10.33 -1.80 -15.32
C GLU A 73 11.46 -2.30 -16.23
N ASP A 74 11.34 -2.12 -17.54
CA ASP A 74 12.36 -2.49 -18.52
C ASP A 74 13.61 -1.58 -18.43
N CYS A 75 13.50 -0.44 -17.73
CA CYS A 75 14.59 0.52 -17.57
C CYS A 75 15.61 0.15 -16.49
N ASN A 76 15.42 -0.93 -15.72
CA ASN A 76 16.34 -1.38 -14.66
C ASN A 76 16.74 -0.26 -13.66
N ILE A 77 15.77 0.60 -13.31
CA ILE A 77 16.00 1.73 -12.40
C ILE A 77 16.26 1.21 -10.99
N LYS A 78 17.27 1.78 -10.32
CA LYS A 78 17.70 1.45 -8.96
C LYS A 78 17.86 2.71 -8.13
N ILE A 79 17.66 2.57 -6.81
CA ILE A 79 17.99 3.61 -5.84
C ILE A 79 19.52 3.64 -5.69
N GLY A 80 20.14 4.73 -6.12
CA GLY A 80 21.61 4.81 -6.19
C GLY A 80 22.29 5.07 -4.88
N ASP A 81 21.67 5.93 -4.08
CA ASP A 81 22.27 6.44 -2.86
C ASP A 81 21.32 6.15 -1.70
N SER A 82 21.86 5.79 -0.53
CA SER A 82 21.07 5.59 0.71
C SER A 82 20.45 6.88 1.27
N SER A 83 20.58 8.00 0.55
CA SER A 83 20.13 9.33 0.95
C SER A 83 18.71 9.66 0.49
N THR A 84 18.05 8.79 -0.29
CA THR A 84 16.65 8.99 -0.66
C THR A 84 15.75 8.93 0.56
N SER A 85 15.13 10.06 0.87
CA SER A 85 14.12 10.19 1.92
C SER A 85 12.73 10.07 1.32
N PHE A 86 11.79 9.66 2.18
CA PHE A 86 10.43 9.39 1.78
C PHE A 86 9.44 10.14 2.64
N GLU A 87 8.31 10.50 2.05
CA GLU A 87 7.16 11.09 2.70
C GLU A 87 5.91 10.24 2.50
N LEU A 88 4.96 10.37 3.43
CA LEU A 88 3.66 9.74 3.32
C LEU A 88 2.69 10.71 2.63
N LYS A 89 2.25 10.37 1.42
CA LYS A 89 1.20 11.10 0.71
C LYS A 89 -0.15 10.42 0.86
N ASN A 90 -1.21 11.22 0.84
CA ASN A 90 -2.55 10.67 0.73
C ASN A 90 -2.71 10.00 -0.64
N ILE A 91 -3.40 8.85 -0.68
CA ILE A 91 -3.63 8.10 -1.91
C ILE A 91 -4.42 8.92 -2.95
N SER A 92 -5.29 9.81 -2.49
CA SER A 92 -5.96 10.79 -3.34
C SER A 92 -4.97 11.64 -4.12
N GLN A 93 -4.00 12.26 -3.44
CA GLN A 93 -2.94 13.05 -4.07
C GLN A 93 -2.04 12.19 -4.97
N PHE A 94 -1.74 10.97 -4.55
CA PHE A 94 -0.98 10.01 -5.35
C PHE A 94 -1.67 9.72 -6.69
N VAL A 95 -2.95 9.33 -6.67
CA VAL A 95 -3.72 8.99 -7.88
C VAL A 95 -3.92 10.21 -8.77
N ASP A 96 -4.20 11.39 -8.20
CA ASP A 96 -4.39 12.63 -8.96
C ASP A 96 -3.14 13.05 -9.74
N ALA A 97 -1.94 12.69 -9.27
CA ALA A 97 -0.68 13.06 -9.91
C ALA A 97 -0.30 12.19 -11.13
N ILE A 98 -0.78 10.94 -11.20
CA ILE A 98 -0.36 9.95 -12.21
C ILE A 98 -0.57 10.43 -13.66
N PRO A 99 -1.75 10.95 -14.05
CA PRO A 99 -2.00 11.34 -15.44
C PRO A 99 -1.10 12.48 -15.90
N SER A 100 -0.88 13.46 -15.00
CA SER A 100 0.00 14.59 -15.29
C SER A 100 1.45 14.13 -15.47
N CYS A 101 1.91 13.19 -14.63
CA CYS A 101 3.23 12.57 -14.76
C CYS A 101 3.37 11.84 -16.11
N LEU A 102 2.41 10.98 -16.45
CA LEU A 102 2.40 10.22 -17.71
C LEU A 102 2.34 11.13 -18.95
N GLN A 103 1.47 12.13 -18.93
CA GLN A 103 1.35 13.10 -20.03
C GLN A 103 2.64 13.92 -20.20
N SER A 104 3.23 14.36 -19.10
CA SER A 104 4.48 15.14 -19.11
C SER A 104 5.64 14.32 -19.65
N LEU A 105 5.75 13.06 -19.25
CA LEU A 105 6.77 12.14 -19.76
C LEU A 105 6.55 11.83 -21.25
N SER A 106 5.30 11.56 -21.67
CA SER A 106 4.94 11.33 -23.08
C SER A 106 5.39 12.49 -23.96
N LYS A 107 4.98 13.73 -23.62
CA LYS A 107 5.37 14.94 -24.35
C LYS A 107 6.88 15.13 -24.41
N LYS A 108 7.58 14.79 -23.32
CA LYS A 108 9.04 14.90 -23.26
C LYS A 108 9.72 13.88 -24.17
N ILE A 109 9.27 12.63 -24.16
CA ILE A 109 9.77 11.59 -25.06
C ILE A 109 9.53 11.98 -26.52
N GLU A 110 8.34 12.49 -26.84
CA GLU A 110 8.00 12.97 -28.20
C GLU A 110 8.96 14.06 -28.67
N ARG A 111 9.12 15.13 -27.87
CA ARG A 111 10.07 16.23 -28.18
C ARG A 111 11.49 15.74 -28.37
N ILE A 112 11.98 14.86 -27.48
CA ILE A 112 13.32 14.32 -27.63
C ILE A 112 13.40 13.54 -28.94
N THR A 113 12.43 12.66 -29.22
CA THR A 113 12.40 11.77 -30.40
C THR A 113 12.36 12.53 -31.73
N GLU A 114 11.70 13.70 -31.77
CA GLU A 114 11.72 14.60 -32.93
C GLU A 114 13.11 15.19 -33.20
N GLU A 115 13.91 15.41 -32.15
CA GLU A 115 15.26 15.99 -32.24
C GLU A 115 16.37 14.92 -32.37
N LYS A 116 16.27 13.81 -31.61
CA LYS A 116 17.22 12.68 -31.49
C LYS A 116 16.54 11.44 -30.88
N HIS A 117 17.11 10.24 -31.00
CA HIS A 117 16.61 9.11 -30.21
C HIS A 117 16.70 9.39 -28.70
N ALA A 118 15.59 9.21 -27.98
CA ALA A 118 15.56 9.37 -26.53
C ALA A 118 16.38 8.27 -25.84
N ASP A 119 17.50 8.66 -25.21
CA ASP A 119 18.37 7.76 -24.46
C ASP A 119 18.24 7.99 -22.95
N PHE A 120 17.65 7.03 -22.23
CA PHE A 120 17.44 7.07 -20.79
C PHE A 120 18.47 6.26 -19.99
N ARG A 121 19.59 5.81 -20.59
CA ARG A 121 20.61 5.01 -19.89
C ARG A 121 21.18 5.72 -18.65
N ASN A 122 21.29 7.04 -18.68
CA ASN A 122 21.78 7.83 -17.54
C ASN A 122 20.74 7.98 -16.40
N CYS A 123 19.51 7.52 -16.62
CA CYS A 123 18.43 7.57 -15.63
C CYS A 123 18.26 6.27 -14.84
N THR A 124 19.10 5.26 -15.06
CA THR A 124 19.01 3.99 -14.32
C THR A 124 19.29 4.16 -12.83
N ASN A 125 20.01 5.21 -12.45
CA ASN A 125 20.41 5.42 -11.06
C ASN A 125 19.74 6.66 -10.48
N ILE A 126 18.83 6.47 -9.52
CA ILE A 126 18.11 7.56 -8.86
C ILE A 126 19.07 8.36 -7.99
N GLN A 127 19.04 9.69 -8.15
CA GLN A 127 19.84 10.63 -7.37
C GLN A 127 18.96 11.45 -6.45
N SER A 128 19.47 11.79 -5.26
CA SER A 128 18.77 12.61 -4.27
C SER A 128 19.47 13.94 -4.01
N GLN A 129 18.71 14.97 -3.65
CA GLN A 129 19.23 16.24 -3.16
C GLN A 129 19.69 16.10 -1.70
N ILE A 130 20.97 16.33 -1.47
CA ILE A 130 21.61 16.25 -0.15
C ILE A 130 21.18 17.42 0.76
N GLY A 131 20.75 18.56 0.20
CA GLY A 131 20.47 19.80 0.94
C GLY A 131 19.13 19.87 1.69
N GLN A 132 18.09 19.14 1.28
CA GLN A 132 16.78 19.15 1.97
C GLN A 132 16.68 18.09 3.09
N SER A 133 17.58 17.11 3.10
CA SER A 133 17.64 16.08 4.14
C SER A 133 17.85 16.70 5.54
N LEU A 134 18.71 17.72 5.64
CA LEU A 134 19.05 18.34 6.93
C LEU A 134 17.93 19.22 7.51
N SER A 135 17.18 19.94 6.67
CA SER A 135 16.08 20.81 7.11
C SER A 135 14.81 20.02 7.43
N VAL A 136 14.56 18.91 6.72
CA VAL A 136 13.49 17.96 7.07
C VAL A 136 13.83 17.21 8.36
N LEU A 137 15.09 16.82 8.58
CA LEU A 137 15.55 16.29 9.86
C LEU A 137 15.39 17.30 11.00
N GLN A 138 15.66 18.59 10.76
CA GLN A 138 15.42 19.66 11.75
C GLN A 138 13.93 19.85 12.07
N ASN A 139 13.04 19.73 11.07
CA ASN A 139 11.59 19.78 11.29
C ASN A 139 11.01 18.50 11.93
N LEU A 140 11.69 17.36 11.79
CA LEU A 140 11.40 16.12 12.52
C LEU A 140 11.96 16.10 13.95
N LEU A 141 12.95 16.96 14.25
CA LEU A 141 13.61 17.10 15.56
C LEU A 141 12.98 18.16 16.47
N LEU A 142 11.87 18.80 16.06
CA LEU A 142 10.96 19.38 17.05
C LEU A 142 10.59 18.26 18.02
N PRO A 143 10.62 18.49 19.34
CA PRO A 143 10.23 17.47 20.29
C PRO A 143 8.77 17.18 19.99
N ILE A 144 8.54 16.08 19.26
CA ILE A 144 7.29 15.35 19.35
C ILE A 144 7.11 15.21 20.84
N ASN A 145 6.10 15.89 21.38
CA ASN A 145 5.73 15.76 22.78
C ASN A 145 5.38 14.27 22.96
N THR A 146 6.38 13.49 23.37
CA THR A 146 6.32 12.04 23.48
C THR A 146 5.40 11.60 24.61
N SER A 147 4.69 12.52 25.27
CA SER A 147 3.63 12.21 26.21
C SER A 147 2.37 11.65 25.54
N ASP A 148 2.17 11.83 24.23
CA ASP A 148 0.96 11.32 23.53
C ASP A 148 1.19 10.04 22.73
N TRP A 149 2.45 9.63 22.51
CA TRP A 149 2.80 8.30 22.00
C TRP A 149 3.07 7.29 23.10
N LYS A 150 2.44 7.49 24.27
CA LYS A 150 2.13 6.37 25.14
C LYS A 150 1.07 5.56 24.41
N LEU A 151 1.52 4.83 23.39
CA LEU A 151 0.94 3.56 23.00
C LEU A 151 0.88 2.81 24.32
N GLU A 152 -0.26 2.87 25.00
CA GLU A 152 -0.65 1.83 25.90
C GLU A 152 -0.49 0.58 25.05
N ARG A 153 0.63 -0.11 25.23
CA ARG A 153 0.70 -1.53 25.02
C ARG A 153 -0.29 -2.11 26.01
N LYS A 154 -1.59 -1.95 25.75
CA LYS A 154 -2.55 -2.97 26.07
C LYS A 154 -1.96 -4.18 25.38
N LYS A 155 -1.35 -5.04 26.20
CA LYS A 155 -1.00 -6.40 25.84
C LYS A 155 -2.13 -6.86 24.92
N PRO A 156 -1.84 -7.48 23.76
CA PRO A 156 -2.90 -8.09 22.99
C PRO A 156 -3.66 -8.96 23.98
N ILE A 157 -4.90 -8.56 24.29
CA ILE A 157 -5.84 -9.43 24.97
C ILE A 157 -6.15 -10.44 23.88
N PHE A 158 -5.26 -11.42 23.77
CA PHE A 158 -5.56 -12.70 23.21
C PHE A 158 -6.65 -13.23 24.13
N HIS A 159 -7.90 -12.90 23.82
CA HIS A 159 -9.00 -13.74 24.23
C HIS A 159 -8.76 -15.06 23.51
N LYS A 160 -7.93 -15.91 24.12
CA LYS A 160 -8.12 -17.36 24.08
C LYS A 160 -9.55 -17.55 24.56
N ARG A 161 -10.48 -17.50 23.62
CA ARG A 161 -11.87 -17.87 23.85
C ARG A 161 -11.79 -19.35 24.15
N THR A 162 -11.66 -19.68 25.42
CA THR A 162 -11.57 -21.04 25.91
C THR A 162 -12.95 -21.64 25.72
N TYR A 163 -13.16 -22.33 24.58
CA TYR A 163 -14.34 -23.13 24.28
C TYR A 163 -14.54 -24.33 25.24
N TRP A 164 -13.77 -24.39 26.32
CA TRP A 164 -13.85 -25.40 27.38
C TRP A 164 -15.21 -25.39 28.09
N TRP A 165 -15.85 -24.23 28.22
CA TRP A 165 -17.21 -24.14 28.77
C TRP A 165 -18.28 -24.76 27.86
N LEU A 166 -18.08 -24.73 26.53
CA LEU A 166 -18.96 -25.39 25.57
C LEU A 166 -18.76 -26.91 25.54
N LEU A 167 -17.54 -27.37 25.78
CA LEU A 167 -17.26 -28.79 25.99
C LEU A 167 -17.84 -29.31 27.31
N LEU A 168 -17.68 -28.55 28.41
CA LEU A 168 -18.27 -28.89 29.70
C LEU A 168 -19.80 -28.88 29.65
N SER A 169 -20.42 -27.90 28.98
CA SER A 169 -21.88 -27.88 28.83
C SER A 169 -22.38 -29.06 27.99
N ALA A 170 -21.69 -29.40 26.89
CA ALA A 170 -22.03 -30.58 26.09
C ALA A 170 -21.92 -31.89 26.90
N ILE A 171 -20.83 -32.05 27.67
CA ILE A 171 -20.64 -33.24 28.53
C ILE A 171 -21.71 -33.31 29.62
N LEU A 172 -22.05 -32.20 30.27
CA LEU A 172 -23.09 -32.15 31.31
C LEU A 172 -24.46 -32.51 30.74
N VAL A 173 -24.81 -32.00 29.56
CA VAL A 173 -26.06 -32.34 28.86
C VAL A 173 -26.08 -33.83 28.51
N CYS A 174 -24.98 -34.39 28.00
CA CYS A 174 -24.88 -35.84 27.74
C CYS A 174 -25.04 -36.69 29.00
N LEU A 175 -24.43 -36.28 30.12
CA LEU A 175 -24.57 -36.97 31.40
C LEU A 175 -26.00 -36.91 31.92
N LEU A 176 -26.67 -35.76 31.86
CA LEU A 176 -28.07 -35.61 32.25
C LEU A 176 -29.00 -36.48 31.40
N ILE A 177 -28.78 -36.54 30.07
CA ILE A 177 -29.56 -37.43 29.18
C ILE A 177 -29.32 -38.90 29.56
N SER A 178 -28.08 -39.30 29.86
CA SER A 178 -27.76 -40.68 30.24
C SER A 178 -28.36 -41.08 31.59
N LEU A 179 -28.36 -40.17 32.57
CA LEU A 179 -29.00 -40.37 33.88
C LEU A 179 -30.52 -40.42 33.74
N TRP A 180 -31.11 -39.57 32.89
CA TRP A 180 -32.54 -39.57 32.64
C TRP A 180 -33.02 -40.87 31.98
N LYS A 181 -32.25 -41.39 31.00
CA LYS A 181 -32.48 -42.73 30.43
C LYS A 181 -32.32 -43.84 31.46
N LYS A 182 -31.38 -43.72 32.40
CA LYS A 182 -31.18 -44.70 33.48
C LYS A 182 -32.31 -44.67 34.52
N CYS A 183 -32.88 -43.49 34.81
CA CYS A 183 -34.07 -43.36 35.64
C CYS A 183 -35.34 -43.88 34.96
N GLN A 184 -35.51 -43.69 33.64
CA GLN A 184 -36.61 -44.33 32.90
C GLN A 184 -36.47 -45.87 32.88
N GLY A 185 -35.24 -46.39 32.78
CA GLY A 185 -34.97 -47.83 32.89
C GLY A 185 -35.16 -48.40 34.30
N SER A 186 -34.98 -47.58 35.35
CA SER A 186 -35.21 -48.01 36.75
C SER A 186 -36.66 -47.86 37.21
N SER A 187 -37.46 -47.01 36.57
CA SER A 187 -38.89 -46.86 36.88
C SER A 187 -39.77 -47.96 36.26
N SER A 188 -39.23 -48.80 35.36
CA SER A 188 -39.96 -49.95 34.78
C SER A 188 -39.64 -51.30 35.44
N ARG A 189 -39.02 -51.29 36.63
CA ARG A 189 -38.74 -52.52 37.40
C ARG A 189 -39.16 -52.41 38.87
N ALA A 190 -40.31 -51.79 39.09
CA ALA A 190 -41.06 -51.83 40.34
C ALA A 190 -42.55 -52.03 40.04
N ILE A 191 -42.87 -53.22 39.51
CA ILE A 191 -44.12 -53.95 39.76
C ILE A 191 -43.69 -55.39 39.98
#